data_AF-A0A920FRF6-F1
#
_entry.id   AF-A0A920FRF6-F1
#
_cell.length_a   1.000
_cell.length_b   1.000
_cell.length_c   1.000
_cell.angle_alpha   90.00
_cell.angle_beta   90.00
_cell.angle_gamma   90.00
#
_symmetry.space_group_name_H-M   'P 1'
#
loop_
_entity.id
_entity.type
_entity.pdbx_description
1 polymer ?
#
loop_
_entity_poly.entity_id
_entity_poly.type
_entity_poly.pdbx_seq_one_letter_code
_entity_poly.pdbx_strand_id
1 'polypeptide(L)'
;MYAKVFQYKFPSITEAKVAASFCSDNLGKQITKFNFQSLNIMIGKEGDLSIFIKFNTIDKLKKFENESNQFIEDLKKTFVFKENQYAGVFVYNYESEATSAQIKMTEPV
;
A
#
# COMPACT_ATOMS: atom_id res chain seq x y z
N MET A 1 9.87 -9.32 -7.52
CA MET A 1 8.63 -8.71 -7.00
C MET A 1 8.67 -7.22 -7.27
N TYR A 2 7.65 -6.67 -7.94
CA TYR A 2 7.54 -5.25 -8.26
C TYR A 2 6.89 -4.50 -7.10
N ALA A 3 7.15 -3.20 -6.96
CA ALA A 3 6.42 -2.39 -6.01
C ALA A 3 6.17 -0.97 -6.46
N LYS A 4 5.04 -0.44 -6.03
CA LYS A 4 4.76 0.98 -6.00
C LYS A 4 5.00 1.50 -4.58
N VAL A 5 5.75 2.57 -4.47
CA VAL A 5 6.07 3.23 -3.20
C VAL A 5 5.53 4.64 -3.23
N PHE A 6 4.79 5.01 -2.18
CA PHE A 6 4.38 6.37 -1.90
C PHE A 6 5.07 6.85 -0.62
N GLN A 7 5.65 8.04 -0.66
CA GLN A 7 6.30 8.69 0.46
C GLN A 7 5.73 10.10 0.61
N TYR A 8 5.02 10.32 1.70
CA TYR A 8 4.36 11.59 1.98
C TYR A 8 4.91 12.18 3.28
N LYS A 9 5.11 13.50 3.30
CA LYS A 9 5.49 14.24 4.52
C LYS A 9 4.37 15.16 4.93
N PHE A 10 3.74 14.86 6.06
CA PHE A 10 2.68 15.68 6.65
C PHE A 10 3.27 16.70 7.64
N PRO A 11 2.54 17.79 7.95
CA PRO A 11 2.98 18.78 8.94
C PRO A 11 3.13 18.21 10.35
N SER A 12 2.33 17.20 10.72
CA SER A 12 2.37 16.54 12.02
C SER A 12 2.08 15.04 11.95
N ILE A 13 2.46 14.33 13.01
CA ILE A 13 2.13 12.90 13.19
C ILE A 13 0.61 12.66 13.27
N THR A 14 -0.15 13.62 13.79
CA THR A 14 -1.61 13.50 13.91
C THR A 14 -2.26 13.47 12.54
N GLU A 15 -1.87 14.37 11.63
CA GLU A 15 -2.38 14.37 10.26
C GLU A 15 -1.92 13.12 9.51
N ALA A 16 -0.67 12.69 9.70
CA ALA A 16 -0.17 11.45 9.11
C ALA A 16 -0.99 10.23 9.55
N LYS A 17 -1.45 10.18 10.81
CA LYS A 17 -2.33 9.10 11.32
C LYS A 17 -3.69 9.11 10.64
N VAL A 18 -4.33 10.28 10.50
CA VAL A 18 -5.62 10.40 9.82
C VAL A 18 -5.48 10.00 8.34
N ALA A 19 -4.43 10.47 7.67
CA ALA A 19 -4.14 10.09 6.30
C ALA A 19 -3.83 8.59 6.14
N ALA A 20 -3.14 7.99 7.10
CA ALA A 20 -2.86 6.55 7.10
C ALA A 20 -4.16 5.73 7.18
N SER A 21 -5.12 6.12 8.03
CA SER A 21 -6.45 5.48 8.09
C SER A 21 -7.20 5.62 6.78
N PHE A 22 -7.20 6.82 6.16
CA PHE A 22 -7.79 7.01 4.84
C PHE A 22 -7.15 6.11 3.78
N CYS A 23 -5.82 6.01 3.78
CA CYS A 23 -5.07 5.17 2.84
C CYS A 23 -5.35 3.69 3.07
N SER A 24 -5.40 3.21 4.32
CA SER A 24 -5.69 1.81 4.62
C SER A 24 -7.09 1.41 4.16
N ASP A 25 -8.07 2.28 4.35
CA ASP A 25 -9.46 2.00 3.95
C ASP A 25 -9.63 1.98 2.43
N ASN A 26 -9.00 2.91 1.72
CA ASN A 26 -9.11 2.99 0.27
C ASN A 26 -8.32 1.87 -0.42
N LEU A 27 -7.04 1.70 -0.05
CA LEU A 27 -6.17 0.68 -0.64
C LEU A 27 -6.56 -0.74 -0.20
N GLY A 28 -7.09 -0.91 1.01
CA GLY A 28 -7.59 -2.19 1.50
C GLY A 28 -8.71 -2.76 0.63
N LYS A 29 -9.64 -1.91 0.17
CA LYS A 29 -10.72 -2.28 -0.77
C LYS A 29 -10.20 -2.68 -2.16
N GLN A 30 -8.98 -2.29 -2.49
CA GLN A 30 -8.35 -2.52 -3.78
C GLN A 30 -7.49 -3.80 -3.81
N ILE A 31 -7.23 -4.43 -2.65
CA ILE A 31 -6.36 -5.62 -2.53
C ILE A 31 -6.76 -6.72 -3.51
N THR A 32 -8.04 -7.13 -3.50
CA THR A 32 -8.53 -8.20 -4.38
C THR A 32 -8.58 -7.78 -5.85
N LYS A 33 -8.99 -6.52 -6.13
CA LYS A 33 -9.13 -5.99 -7.49
C LYS A 33 -7.81 -6.02 -8.27
N PHE A 34 -6.71 -5.64 -7.61
CA PHE A 34 -5.37 -5.58 -8.23
C PHE A 34 -4.46 -6.73 -7.79
N ASN A 35 -4.96 -7.60 -6.93
CA ASN A 35 -4.26 -8.78 -6.42
C ASN A 35 -2.88 -8.42 -5.83
N PHE A 36 -2.89 -7.50 -4.86
CA PHE A 36 -1.69 -7.08 -4.13
C PHE A 36 -1.03 -8.30 -3.48
N GLN A 37 0.29 -8.43 -3.66
CA GLN A 37 1.07 -9.45 -2.96
C GLN A 37 1.30 -9.05 -1.49
N SER A 38 1.42 -7.74 -1.23
CA SER A 38 1.57 -7.19 0.11
C SER A 38 1.25 -5.69 0.08
N LEU A 39 0.69 -5.19 1.17
CA LEU A 39 0.38 -3.79 1.43
C LEU A 39 0.95 -3.43 2.80
N ASN A 40 1.90 -2.51 2.85
CA ASN A 40 2.49 -2.02 4.10
C ASN A 40 2.27 -0.52 4.18
N ILE A 41 1.73 -0.05 5.30
CA ILE A 41 1.50 1.37 5.56
C ILE A 41 2.21 1.69 6.87
N MET A 42 3.20 2.58 6.82
CA MET A 42 4.07 2.92 7.94
C MET A 42 4.04 4.42 8.20
N ILE A 43 3.84 4.80 9.46
CA ILE A 43 3.92 6.19 9.92
C ILE A 43 5.26 6.40 10.63
N GLY A 44 6.04 7.36 10.16
CA GLY A 44 7.25 7.85 10.80
C GLY A 44 6.94 8.78 11.97
N LYS A 45 7.87 8.86 12.92
CA LYS A 45 7.72 9.70 14.13
C LYS A 45 7.58 11.19 13.81
N GLU A 46 8.06 11.63 12.66
CA GLU A 46 8.03 13.02 12.21
C GLU A 46 6.94 13.28 11.17
N GLY A 47 5.85 12.50 11.15
CA GLY A 47 4.74 12.71 10.22
C GLY A 47 5.01 12.21 8.79
N ASP A 48 6.02 11.38 8.60
CA ASP A 48 6.23 10.67 7.34
C ASP A 48 5.19 9.55 7.20
N LEU A 49 4.64 9.35 6.02
CA LEU A 49 3.78 8.22 5.68
C LEU A 49 4.40 7.50 4.48
N SER A 50 4.78 6.25 4.68
CA SER A 50 5.32 5.38 3.63
C SER A 50 4.35 4.24 3.34
N ILE A 51 4.00 4.08 2.06
CA ILE A 51 3.10 3.02 1.60
C ILE A 51 3.84 2.18 0.57
N PHE A 52 3.89 0.87 0.80
CA PHE A 52 4.51 -0.10 -0.10
C PHE A 52 3.46 -1.09 -0.58
N ILE A 53 3.23 -1.12 -1.89
CA ILE A 53 2.32 -2.06 -2.53
C ILE A 53 3.14 -2.95 -3.44
N LYS A 54 3.15 -4.26 -3.14
CA LYS A 54 3.94 -5.26 -3.86
C LYS A 54 3.08 -6.03 -4.87
N PHE A 55 3.65 -6.36 -6.02
CA PHE A 55 2.99 -7.07 -7.12
C PHE A 55 3.87 -8.19 -7.66
N ASN A 56 3.25 -9.30 -8.07
CA ASN A 56 3.97 -10.44 -8.64
C ASN A 56 4.39 -10.20 -10.11
N THR A 57 3.67 -9.38 -10.85
CA THR A 57 3.97 -9.08 -12.27
C THR A 57 3.95 -7.58 -12.53
N ILE A 58 4.69 -7.16 -13.57
CA ILE A 58 4.73 -5.76 -14.00
C ILE A 58 3.38 -5.28 -14.54
N ASP A 59 2.59 -6.16 -15.17
CA ASP A 59 1.29 -5.79 -15.72
C ASP A 59 0.29 -5.42 -14.61
N LYS A 60 0.34 -6.11 -13.47
CA LYS A 60 -0.48 -5.77 -12.29
C LYS A 60 -0.10 -4.41 -11.71
N LEU A 61 1.20 -4.12 -11.62
CA LEU A 61 1.70 -2.80 -11.21
C LEU A 61 1.17 -1.72 -12.17
N LYS A 62 1.37 -1.88 -13.49
CA LYS A 62 0.91 -0.91 -14.50
C LYS A 62 -0.60 -0.71 -14.46
N LYS A 63 -1.37 -1.78 -14.30
CA LYS A 63 -2.83 -1.71 -14.14
C LYS A 63 -3.22 -0.87 -12.93
N PHE A 64 -2.57 -1.08 -11.79
CA PHE A 64 -2.79 -0.28 -10.59
C PHE A 64 -2.43 1.20 -10.84
N GLU A 65 -1.29 1.51 -11.45
CA GLU A 65 -0.90 2.89 -11.75
C GLU A 65 -1.90 3.61 -12.65
N ASN A 66 -2.43 2.92 -13.67
CA ASN A 66 -3.41 3.50 -14.59
C ASN A 66 -4.77 3.78 -13.94
N GLU A 67 -5.16 2.99 -12.93
CA GLU A 67 -6.50 3.05 -12.33
C GLU A 67 -6.52 3.71 -10.94
N SER A 68 -5.37 4.00 -10.33
CA SER A 68 -5.27 4.57 -8.96
C SER A 68 -5.25 6.10 -8.92
N ASN A 69 -5.33 6.77 -10.07
CA ASN A 69 -5.31 8.23 -10.16
C ASN A 69 -6.35 8.90 -9.26
N GLN A 70 -7.58 8.36 -9.22
CA GLN A 70 -8.64 8.92 -8.39
C GLN A 70 -8.28 8.92 -6.90
N PHE A 71 -7.68 7.82 -6.40
CA PHE A 71 -7.24 7.73 -5.01
C PHE A 71 -6.19 8.80 -4.69
N ILE A 72 -5.23 9.01 -5.58
CA ILE A 72 -4.17 10.01 -5.40
C ILE A 72 -4.78 11.42 -5.40
N GLU A 73 -5.72 11.69 -6.30
CA GLU A 73 -6.44 12.97 -6.33
C GLU A 73 -7.24 13.23 -5.07
N ASP A 74 -7.97 12.23 -4.57
CA ASP A 74 -8.77 12.35 -3.35
C ASP A 74 -7.88 12.63 -2.13
N LEU A 75 -6.71 11.99 -2.08
CA LEU A 75 -5.70 12.24 -1.05
C LEU A 75 -5.23 13.71 -1.10
N LYS A 76 -4.87 14.21 -2.29
CA LYS A 76 -4.40 15.59 -2.49
C LYS A 76 -5.46 16.65 -2.21
N LYS A 77 -6.74 16.34 -2.43
CA LYS A 77 -7.87 17.23 -2.12
C LYS A 77 -8.17 17.26 -0.62
N THR A 78 -7.91 16.16 0.08
CA THR A 78 -8.23 16.01 1.51
C THR A 78 -7.12 16.49 2.43
N PHE A 79 -5.85 16.34 2.03
CA PHE A 79 -4.71 16.58 2.89
C PHE A 79 -3.65 17.50 2.27
N VAL A 80 -2.90 18.17 3.13
CA VAL A 80 -1.71 18.95 2.77
C VAL A 80 -0.46 18.17 3.15
N PHE A 81 0.38 17.82 2.16
CA PHE A 81 1.62 17.07 2.37
C PHE A 81 2.60 17.33 1.21
N LYS A 82 3.89 17.07 1.44
CA LYS A 82 4.86 16.92 0.33
C LYS A 82 4.83 15.49 -0.15
N GLU A 83 4.93 15.29 -1.46
CA GLU A 83 4.86 13.96 -2.06
C GLU A 83 6.12 13.55 -2.80
N ASN A 84 6.41 12.26 -2.72
CA ASN A 84 7.32 11.54 -3.60
C ASN A 84 6.70 10.16 -3.88
N GLN A 85 6.86 9.66 -5.11
CA GLN A 85 6.41 8.33 -5.48
C GLN A 85 7.29 7.73 -6.56
N TYR A 86 7.49 6.42 -6.50
CA TYR A 86 8.26 5.70 -7.50
C TYR A 86 7.82 4.23 -7.58
N ALA A 87 8.09 3.62 -8.72
CA ALA A 87 7.97 2.17 -8.89
C ALA A 87 9.37 1.55 -8.92
N GLY A 88 9.49 0.32 -8.43
CA GLY A 88 10.77 -0.38 -8.36
C GLY A 88 10.62 -1.90 -8.33
N VAL A 89 11.76 -2.58 -8.30
CA VAL A 89 11.86 -4.04 -8.18
C VAL A 89 12.70 -4.38 -6.97
N PHE A 90 12.20 -5.30 -6.14
CA PHE A 90 13.01 -5.87 -5.07
C PHE A 90 14.07 -6.81 -5.67
N VAL A 91 15.35 -6.45 -5.51
CA VAL A 91 16.49 -7.30 -5.88
C VAL A 91 16.78 -8.35 -4.80
N TYR A 92 16.48 -8.02 -3.54
CA TYR A 92 16.53 -8.92 -2.40
C TYR A 92 15.37 -8.57 -1.46
N ASN A 93 14.60 -9.56 -1.01
CA ASN A 93 13.48 -9.37 -0.09
C ASN A 93 13.40 -10.58 0.83
N TYR A 94 13.56 -10.35 2.13
CA TYR A 94 13.39 -11.36 3.18
C TYR A 94 12.24 -10.92 4.09
N GLU A 95 11.28 -11.80 4.30
CA GLU A 95 10.18 -11.63 5.25
C GLU A 95 10.16 -12.89 6.13
N SER A 96 10.29 -12.73 7.45
CA SER A 96 10.47 -13.85 8.38
C SER A 96 9.20 -14.70 8.57
N GLU A 97 8.03 -14.18 8.21
CA GLU A 97 6.74 -14.85 8.38
C GLU A 97 5.98 -14.93 7.05
N ALA A 98 5.88 -16.13 6.49
CA ALA A 98 4.91 -16.48 5.48
C ALA A 98 3.83 -17.36 6.14
N THR A 99 2.93 -16.75 6.90
CA THR A 99 1.80 -17.49 7.48
C THR A 99 0.84 -17.86 6.35
N SER A 100 1.07 -19.02 5.74
CA SER A 100 0.13 -19.68 4.85
C SER A 100 -1.09 -20.08 5.70
N ALA A 101 -2.08 -19.21 5.79
CA ALA A 101 -3.38 -19.57 6.35
C ALA A 101 -4.11 -20.49 5.35
N GLN A 102 -3.63 -21.71 5.18
CA GLN A 102 -4.43 -22.79 4.62
C GLN A 102 -5.43 -23.21 5.69
N ILE A 103 -6.65 -22.71 5.59
CA ILE A 103 -7.78 -23.27 6.33
C ILE A 103 -8.01 -24.65 5.74
N LYS A 104 -7.56 -25.71 6.42
CA LYS A 104 -8.03 -27.07 6.12
C LYS A 104 -9.53 -27.10 6.40
N MET A 105 -10.34 -27.17 5.35
CA MET A 105 -11.74 -27.51 5.49
C MET A 105 -11.80 -28.97 5.97
N THR A 106 -12.07 -29.20 7.24
CA THR A 106 -12.53 -30.50 7.71
C THR A 106 -13.96 -30.68 7.22
N GLU A 107 -14.18 -31.69 6.38
CA GLU A 107 -15.51 -32.14 5.99
C GLU A 107 -16.28 -32.60 7.25
N PRO A 108 -17.58 -32.27 7.37
CA PRO A 108 -18.39 -32.72 8.49
C PRO A 108 -18.62 -34.23 8.41
N VAL A 109 -18.45 -34.89 9.56
CA VAL A 109 -18.67 -36.33 9.79
C VAL A 109 -20.16 -36.65 9.82
#